data_AF-A0A2M6YVU8-F1
#
_entry.id   AF-A0A2M6YVU8-F1
#
_cell.length_a   1.000
_cell.length_b   1.000
_cell.length_c   1.000
_cell.angle_alpha   90.00
_cell.angle_beta   90.00
_cell.angle_gamma   90.00
#
_symmetry.space_group_name_H-M   'P 1'
#
loop_
_entity.id
_entity.type
_entity.pdbx_description
1 polymer ?
#
loop_
_entity_poly.entity_id
_entity_poly.type
_entity_poly.pdbx_seq_one_letter_code
_entity_poly.pdbx_strand_id
1 'polypeptide(L)' 'MPRHLLVEIEHLFETYKTLEQKHVTSFGWETAETARRGLVKASEAYRNSPRAPVL' A
#
# COMPACT_ATOMS: atom_id res chain seq x y z
N MET A 1 -9.93 -15.96 -2.16
CA MET A 1 -10.02 -14.89 -3.18
C MET A 1 -9.75 -15.50 -4.55
N PRO A 2 -10.49 -15.10 -5.60
CA PRO A 2 -10.18 -15.51 -6.96
C PRO A 2 -8.79 -15.00 -7.37
N ARG A 3 -7.99 -15.84 -8.03
CA ARG A 3 -6.62 -15.47 -8.46
C ARG A 3 -6.59 -14.25 -9.39
N HIS A 4 -7.56 -14.15 -10.31
CA HIS A 4 -7.60 -13.08 -11.30
C HIS A 4 -7.69 -11.69 -10.66
N LEU A 5 -8.43 -11.56 -9.56
CA LEU A 5 -8.62 -10.27 -8.89
C LEU A 5 -7.30 -9.69 -8.36
N LEU A 6 -6.43 -10.52 -7.78
CA LEU A 6 -5.12 -10.06 -7.29
C LEU A 6 -4.22 -9.59 -8.44
N VAL A 7 -4.28 -10.26 -9.58
CA VAL A 7 -3.52 -9.89 -10.79
C VAL A 7 -4.06 -8.60 -11.40
N GLU A 8 -5.38 -8.43 -11.47
CA GLU A 8 -6.03 -7.23 -11.98
C GLU A 8 -5.68 -5.99 -11.13
N ILE A 9 -5.66 -6.14 -9.79
CA ILE A 9 -5.28 -5.05 -8.89
C ILE A 9 -3.79 -4.69 -9.06
N GLU A 10 -2.90 -5.68 -9.19
CA GLU A 10 -1.48 -5.42 -9.48
C GLU A 10 -1.32 -4.65 -10.80
N HIS A 11 -1.97 -5.11 -11.86
CA HIS A 11 -1.92 -4.49 -13.18
C HIS A 11 -2.43 -3.05 -13.18
N LEU A 12 -3.50 -2.78 -12.44
CA LEU A 12 -4.02 -1.42 -12.25
C LEU A 12 -2.94 -0.49 -11.69
N PHE A 13 -2.25 -0.90 -10.62
CA PHE A 13 -1.23 -0.07 -9.99
C PHE A 13 0.02 0.12 -10.86
N GLU A 14 0.36 -0.85 -11.71
CA GLU A 14 1.50 -0.72 -12.63
C GLU A 14 1.23 0.21 -13.82
N THR A 15 -0.04 0.39 -14.21
CA THR A 15 -0.40 1.10 -15.45
C THR A 15 -1.08 2.46 -15.23
N TYR A 16 -1.74 2.70 -14.09
CA TYR A 16 -2.56 3.91 -13.90
C TYR A 16 -1.79 5.23 -14.03
N LYS A 17 -0.46 5.21 -13.84
CA LYS A 17 0.43 6.38 -13.88
C LYS A 17 1.27 6.52 -15.14
N THR A 18 1.08 5.63 -16.12
CA THR A 18 1.88 5.66 -17.37
C THR A 18 1.76 7.00 -18.09
N LEU A 19 0.56 7.59 -18.17
CA LEU A 19 0.35 8.88 -18.83
C LEU A 19 0.95 10.07 -18.05
N GLU A 20 1.18 9.92 -16.75
CA GLU A 20 1.88 10.91 -15.93
C GLU A 20 3.41 10.83 -16.07
N GLN A 21 3.94 9.92 -16.91
CA GLN A 21 5.37 9.62 -16.99
C GLN A 21 5.98 9.20 -15.63
N LYS A 22 5.16 8.57 -14.76
CA LYS A 22 5.60 8.01 -13.48
C LYS A 22 5.50 6.49 -13.52
N HIS A 23 6.54 5.81 -13.04
CA HIS A 23 6.58 4.36 -12.98
C HIS A 23 6.23 3.86 -11.57
N VAL A 24 5.44 2.79 -11.51
CA VAL A 24 5.09 2.07 -10.28
C VAL A 24 5.37 0.60 -10.53
N THR A 25 5.99 -0.07 -9.55
CA THR A 25 6.34 -1.49 -9.62
C THR A 25 5.62 -2.23 -8.48
N SER A 26 4.92 -3.31 -8.81
CA SER A 26 4.37 -4.22 -7.79
C SER A 26 5.45 -5.18 -7.30
N PHE A 27 5.40 -5.51 -6.01
CA PHE A 27 6.25 -6.54 -5.38
C PHE A 27 5.47 -7.79 -4.98
N GLY A 28 4.22 -7.91 -5.45
CA GLY A 28 3.32 -9.01 -5.13
C GLY A 28 2.52 -8.80 -3.85
N TRP A 29 1.77 -9.84 -3.48
CA TRP A 29 0.91 -9.85 -2.29
C TRP A 29 1.56 -10.53 -1.10
N GLU A 30 1.34 -9.92 0.06
CA GLU A 30 1.82 -10.38 1.35
C GLU A 30 0.70 -10.98 2.20
N THR A 31 1.07 -11.60 3.32
CA THR A 31 0.09 -12.22 4.24
C THR A 31 -0.73 -11.18 5.01
N ALA A 32 -1.87 -11.61 5.54
CA ALA A 32 -2.67 -10.80 6.46
C ALA A 32 -1.91 -10.37 7.72
N GLU A 33 -0.93 -11.16 8.17
CA GLU A 33 -0.07 -10.80 9.30
C GLU A 33 0.86 -9.64 8.94
N THR A 34 1.49 -9.70 7.77
CA THR A 34 2.29 -8.59 7.23
C THR A 34 1.46 -7.31 7.13
N ALA A 35 0.21 -7.40 6.66
CA ALA A 35 -0.71 -6.26 6.61
C ALA A 35 -1.01 -5.67 8.00
N ARG A 36 -1.28 -6.51 9.01
CA ARG A 36 -1.49 -6.07 10.40
C ARG A 36 -0.26 -5.35 10.97
N ARG A 37 0.95 -5.86 10.72
CA ARG A 37 2.20 -5.19 11.14
C ARG A 37 2.35 -3.81 10.48
N GLY A 38 1.97 -3.70 9.20
CA GLY A 38 1.93 -2.42 8.47
C GLY A 38 1.02 -1.39 9.12
N LEU A 39 -0.19 -1.80 9.55
CA LEU A 39 -1.14 -0.92 10.25
C LEU A 39 -0.59 -0.40 11.57
N VAL A 40 -0.03 -1.29 12.40
CA VAL A 40 0.56 -0.91 13.70
C VAL A 40 1.70 0.08 13.48
N LYS A 41 2.63 -0.23 12.57
CA LYS A 41 3.76 0.65 12.23
C LYS A 41 3.31 2.03 11.75
N ALA A 42 2.30 2.10 10.89
CA ALA A 42 1.76 3.36 10.41
C ALA A 42 1.09 4.18 11.53
N SER A 43 0.33 3.52 12.41
CA SER A 43 -0.31 4.17 13.56
C SER A 43 0.71 4.75 14.54
N GLU A 44 1.79 4.02 14.83
CA GLU A 44 2.86 4.49 15.71
C GLU A 44 3.62 5.66 15.07
N ALA A 45 3.95 5.55 13.78
CA ALA A 45 4.60 6.63 13.03
C ALA A 45 3.76 7.92 13.02
N TYR A 46 2.44 7.79 12.92
CA TYR A 46 1.54 8.94 13.01
C TYR A 46 1.54 9.57 14.40
N ARG A 47 1.40 8.77 15.46
CA ARG A 47 1.40 9.27 16.86
C ARG A 47 2.71 9.97 17.23
N ASN A 48 3.82 9.47 16.72
CA ASN A 48 5.15 10.02 16.97
C ASN A 48 5.55 11.14 15.99
N SER A 49 4.69 11.45 15.02
CA SER A 49 4.95 12.52 14.06
C SER A 49 4.78 13.87 14.73
N PRO A 50 5.69 14.85 14.50
CA PRO A 50 5.54 16.22 15.01
C PRO A 50 4.33 16.97 14.40
N ARG A 51 3.63 16.36 13.43
CA ARG A 51 2.38 16.85 12.83
C ARG A 51 1.14 16.16 13.39
N ALA A 52 1.28 15.30 14.40
CA ALA A 52 0.13 14.72 15.08
C ALA A 52 -0.69 15.87 15.72
N PRO A 53 -1.98 16.01 15.39
CA PRO A 53 -2.83 16.97 16.07
C PRO A 53 -2.86 16.58 17.55
N VAL A 54 -2.54 17.53 18.42
CA VAL A 54 -2.76 17.40 19.86
C VAL A 54 -4.28 17.40 20.03
N LEU A 55 -4.85 16.24 20.35
CA LEU A 55 -6.27 16.12 20.72
C LEU A 55 -6.48 16.69 22.12
#